data_AF-A0A957KR61-F1
#
_entry.id   AF-A0A957KR61-F1
#
_cell.length_a   1.000
_cell.length_b   1.000
_cell.length_c   1.000
_cell.angle_alpha   90.00
_cell.angle_beta   90.00
_cell.angle_gamma   90.00
#
_symmetry.space_group_name_H-M   'P 1'
#
loop_
_entity.id
_entity.type
_entity.pdbx_description
1 polymer ?
#
loop_
_entity_poly.entity_id
_entity_poly.type
_entity_poly.pdbx_seq_one_letter_code
_entity_poly.pdbx_strand_id
1 'polypeptide(L)'
;MLAEAVQAPALAYNAHFRCFRGCPGEYSVYEVMYTCPTCGGLLEVHHDVAALRDRSADEWKRLLERRAGTSVWPYGSGVWGMREWVMPDLRDENVVSMYEGNTNLYWAERLGREIGLPDLWVKLCGNSHTGSFKDLGMTVLVSVVKQMMA
;
A
#
# COMPACT_ATOMS: atom_id res chain seq x y z
N MET A 1 7.98 -6.40 38.45
CA MET A 1 9.12 -5.89 37.67
C MET A 1 9.32 -6.82 36.48
N LEU A 2 8.63 -6.52 35.38
CA LEU A 2 8.89 -7.16 34.09
C LEU A 2 9.70 -6.15 33.30
N ALA A 3 10.92 -6.53 32.93
CA ALA A 3 11.83 -5.69 32.18
C ALA A 3 11.20 -5.31 30.83
N GLU A 4 11.07 -4.02 30.59
CA GLU A 4 10.79 -3.47 29.28
C GLU A 4 11.90 -3.91 28.34
N ALA A 5 11.53 -4.70 27.33
CA ALA A 5 12.42 -4.96 26.22
C ALA A 5 12.64 -3.62 25.50
N VAL A 6 13.83 -3.05 25.67
CA VAL A 6 14.28 -1.90 24.87
C VAL A 6 14.34 -2.38 23.42
N GLN A 7 13.29 -2.07 22.67
CA GLN A 7 13.21 -2.33 21.25
C GLN A 7 14.26 -1.45 20.56
N ALA A 8 15.25 -2.07 19.92
CA ALA A 8 16.13 -1.37 19.01
C ALA A 8 15.26 -0.57 18.01
N PRO A 9 15.64 0.67 17.64
CA PRO A 9 14.85 1.44 16.70
C PRO A 9 14.81 0.66 15.39
N ALA A 10 13.65 0.09 15.06
CA ALA A 10 13.43 -0.44 13.73
C ALA A 10 13.76 0.70 12.76
N LEU A 11 14.60 0.44 11.76
CA LEU A 11 14.78 1.39 10.66
C LEU A 11 13.38 1.75 10.17
N ALA A 12 12.95 2.99 10.38
CA ALA A 12 11.62 3.41 10.02
C ALA A 12 11.52 3.30 8.49
N TYR A 13 10.70 2.38 7.99
CA TYR A 13 10.34 2.33 6.58
C TYR A 13 9.84 3.72 6.17
N ASN A 14 10.26 4.22 5.02
CA ASN A 14 9.88 5.52 4.51
C ASN A 14 9.52 5.45 3.02
N ALA A 15 8.84 6.49 2.56
CA ALA A 15 8.52 6.71 1.17
C ALA A 15 8.70 8.20 0.81
N HIS A 16 9.16 8.47 -0.40
CA HIS A 16 9.40 9.83 -0.90
C HIS A 16 9.08 9.89 -2.40
N PHE A 17 8.78 11.08 -2.94
CA PHE A 17 8.66 11.28 -4.37
C PHE A 17 10.04 11.41 -5.03
N ARG A 18 10.18 10.80 -6.21
CA ARG A 18 11.30 11.04 -7.15
C ARG A 18 10.79 11.32 -8.54
N CYS A 19 11.61 11.98 -9.34
CA CYS A 19 11.29 12.19 -10.74
C CYS A 19 11.39 10.87 -11.52
N PHE A 20 10.30 10.49 -12.21
CA PHE A 20 10.27 9.30 -13.08
C PHE A 20 11.33 9.31 -14.19
N ARG A 21 11.80 10.50 -14.60
CA ARG A 21 12.87 10.66 -15.61
C ARG A 21 14.29 10.64 -15.02
N GLY A 22 14.44 10.43 -13.72
CA GLY A 22 15.76 10.33 -13.07
C GLY A 22 16.43 11.67 -12.76
N CYS A 23 15.70 12.79 -12.70
CA CYS A 23 16.25 14.02 -12.14
C CYS A 23 16.64 13.82 -10.66
N PRO A 24 17.74 14.43 -10.18
CA PRO A 24 18.11 14.35 -8.78
C PRO A 24 17.08 15.05 -7.89
N GLY A 25 16.88 14.52 -6.69
CA GLY A 25 15.97 15.07 -5.69
C GLY A 25 15.05 14.01 -5.09
N GLU A 26 14.78 14.17 -3.80
CA GLU A 26 13.80 13.40 -3.04
C GLU A 26 12.88 14.40 -2.37
N TYR A 27 11.57 14.20 -2.48
CA TYR A 27 10.57 15.11 -1.95
C TYR A 27 9.62 14.35 -1.04
N SER A 28 9.11 15.02 -0.01
CA SER A 28 8.18 14.37 0.91
C SER A 28 6.90 13.95 0.19
N VAL A 29 6.38 12.75 0.49
CA VAL A 29 5.04 12.32 0.05
C VAL A 29 3.91 13.14 0.66
N TYR A 30 4.23 13.99 1.65
CA TYR A 30 3.31 14.93 2.29
C TYR A 30 3.40 16.36 1.72
N GLU A 31 4.16 16.58 0.65
CA GLU A 31 4.17 17.85 -0.08
C GLU A 31 3.21 17.81 -1.27
N VAL A 32 2.51 18.92 -1.51
CA VAL A 32 1.67 19.08 -2.70
C VAL A 32 2.55 19.35 -3.91
N MET A 33 3.03 18.27 -4.54
CA MET A 33 3.89 18.34 -5.72
C MET A 33 3.34 17.47 -6.85
N TYR A 34 3.07 18.09 -8.00
CA TYR A 34 2.48 17.40 -9.16
C TYR A 34 3.50 17.02 -10.23
N THR A 35 4.59 17.78 -10.31
CA THR A 35 5.63 17.60 -11.33
C THR A 35 7.00 17.87 -10.73
N CYS A 36 8.02 17.23 -11.31
CA CYS A 36 9.41 17.45 -10.95
C CYS A 36 9.80 18.92 -11.20
N PRO A 37 10.36 19.62 -10.20
CA PRO A 37 10.71 21.04 -10.31
C PRO A 37 11.84 21.30 -11.33
N THR A 38 12.64 20.29 -11.67
CA THR A 38 13.75 20.42 -12.62
C THR A 38 13.31 20.29 -14.07
N CYS A 39 12.38 19.37 -14.37
CA CYS A 39 12.06 19.02 -15.76
C CYS A 39 10.57 19.09 -16.12
N GLY A 40 9.68 19.27 -15.14
CA GLY A 40 8.23 19.23 -15.34
C GLY A 40 7.64 17.83 -15.59
N GLY A 41 8.43 16.76 -15.39
CA GLY A 41 7.99 15.38 -15.56
C GLY A 41 7.16 14.87 -14.38
N LEU A 42 6.52 13.71 -14.53
CA LEU A 42 5.78 13.07 -13.43
C LEU A 42 6.71 12.66 -12.27
N LEU A 43 6.10 12.59 -11.09
CA LEU A 43 6.71 12.04 -9.88
C LEU A 43 6.17 10.64 -9.63
N GLU A 44 7.00 9.81 -9.01
CA GLU A 44 6.68 8.47 -8.55
C GLU A 44 7.06 8.30 -7.09
N VAL A 45 6.33 7.46 -6.36
CA VAL A 45 6.64 7.12 -4.96
C VAL A 45 7.74 6.06 -4.94
N HIS A 46 8.83 6.36 -4.25
CA HIS A 46 9.94 5.45 -3.99
C HIS A 46 9.93 5.06 -2.52
N HIS A 47 10.09 3.76 -2.26
CA HIS A 47 10.29 3.22 -0.92
C HIS A 47 11.77 2.93 -0.68
N ASP A 48 12.21 3.02 0.58
CA ASP A 48 13.52 2.51 0.98
C ASP A 48 13.54 0.97 0.95
N VAL A 49 13.87 0.42 -0.21
CA VAL A 49 13.99 -1.03 -0.41
C VAL A 49 15.12 -1.63 0.44
N ALA A 50 16.15 -0.85 0.79
CA ALA A 50 17.22 -1.34 1.65
C ALA A 50 16.70 -1.56 3.08
N ALA A 51 15.89 -0.63 3.61
CA ALA A 51 15.21 -0.81 4.89
C ALA A 51 14.25 -2.01 4.86
N LEU A 52 13.46 -2.19 3.80
CA LEU A 52 12.51 -3.32 3.67
C LEU A 52 13.18 -4.71 3.63
N ARG A 53 14.50 -4.78 3.42
CA ARG A 53 15.28 -6.03 3.48
C ARG A 53 15.60 -6.48 4.91
N ASP A 54 15.22 -5.70 5.93
CA ASP A 54 15.30 -6.11 7.33
C ASP A 54 14.44 -7.35 7.65
N ARG A 55 13.45 -7.64 6.79
CA ARG A 55 12.64 -8.88 6.80
C ARG A 55 12.89 -9.71 5.55
N SER A 56 13.02 -11.01 5.76
CA SER A 56 13.04 -11.99 4.69
C SER A 56 11.69 -12.09 3.98
N ALA A 57 11.70 -12.63 2.75
CA ALA A 57 10.47 -12.86 1.98
C ALA A 57 9.44 -13.72 2.74
N ASP A 58 9.88 -14.75 3.49
CA ASP A 58 8.97 -15.61 4.24
C ASP A 58 8.44 -14.95 5.52
N GLU A 59 9.17 -13.98 6.09
CA GLU A 59 8.63 -13.14 7.17
C GLU A 59 7.58 -12.17 6.64
N TRP A 60 7.80 -11.57 5.47
CA TRP A 60 6.80 -10.74 4.79
C TRP A 60 5.53 -11.52 4.47
N LYS A 61 5.64 -12.71 3.84
CA LYS A 61 4.48 -13.58 3.57
C LYS A 61 3.69 -13.87 4.85
N ARG A 62 4.38 -14.33 5.90
CA ARG A 62 3.75 -14.63 7.19
C ARG A 62 3.08 -13.41 7.82
N LEU A 63 3.66 -12.22 7.67
CA LEU A 63 3.05 -10.97 8.17
C LEU A 63 1.75 -10.65 7.43
N LEU A 64 1.77 -10.68 6.10
CA LEU A 64 0.61 -10.37 5.27
C LEU A 64 -0.50 -11.41 5.44
N GLU A 65 -0.15 -12.70 5.53
CA GLU A 65 -1.09 -13.79 5.82
C GLU A 65 -1.79 -13.63 7.17
N ARG A 66 -1.06 -13.23 8.22
CA ARG A 66 -1.68 -12.96 9.55
C ARG A 66 -2.68 -11.82 9.53
N ARG A 67 -2.55 -10.88 8.59
CA ARG A 67 -3.47 -9.74 8.45
C ARG A 67 -4.64 -10.05 7.52
N ALA A 68 -4.51 -11.05 6.65
CA ALA A 68 -5.57 -11.42 5.72
C ALA A 68 -6.86 -11.77 6.47
N GLY A 69 -7.94 -11.03 6.20
CA GLY A 69 -9.26 -11.24 6.80
C GLY A 69 -9.41 -10.80 8.26
N THR A 70 -8.43 -10.09 8.84
CA THR A 70 -8.56 -9.51 10.18
C THR A 70 -9.56 -8.35 10.21
N SER A 71 -10.11 -8.03 11.38
CA SER A 71 -10.89 -6.80 11.62
C SER A 71 -10.11 -5.74 12.41
N VAL A 72 -8.84 -6.02 12.75
CA VAL A 72 -7.96 -5.09 13.50
C VAL A 72 -7.64 -3.87 12.63
N TRP A 73 -7.87 -2.67 13.19
CA TRP A 73 -7.55 -1.41 12.52
C TRP A 73 -6.03 -1.18 12.42
N PRO A 74 -5.50 -0.64 11.30
CA PRO A 74 -6.15 -0.45 10.00
C PRO A 74 -6.07 -1.69 9.07
N TYR A 75 -5.45 -2.77 9.55
CA TYR A 75 -5.04 -3.94 8.77
C TYR A 75 -6.18 -4.78 8.17
N GLY A 76 -7.44 -4.52 8.52
CA GLY A 76 -8.59 -5.15 7.84
C GLY A 76 -8.77 -4.72 6.39
N SER A 77 -8.21 -3.56 5.99
CA SER A 77 -8.12 -3.15 4.58
C SER A 77 -7.07 -3.98 3.84
N GLY A 78 -7.38 -4.38 2.61
CA GLY A 78 -6.41 -5.01 1.72
C GLY A 78 -5.28 -4.07 1.29
N VAL A 79 -5.46 -2.75 1.40
CA VAL A 79 -4.40 -1.76 1.19
C VAL A 79 -3.56 -1.61 2.45
N TRP A 80 -4.18 -1.30 3.58
CA TRP A 80 -3.46 -1.05 4.85
C TRP A 80 -2.93 -2.31 5.51
N GLY A 81 -3.40 -3.50 5.11
CA GLY A 81 -2.76 -4.77 5.43
C GLY A 81 -1.29 -4.84 4.96
N MET A 82 -0.94 -4.04 3.95
CA MET A 82 0.41 -3.87 3.40
C MET A 82 1.01 -2.48 3.76
N ARG A 83 0.60 -1.86 4.87
CA ARG A 83 0.97 -0.48 5.27
C ARG A 83 2.44 -0.14 5.05
N GLU A 84 3.34 -1.07 5.39
CA GLU A 84 4.79 -0.93 5.26
C GLU A 84 5.25 -0.68 3.81
N TRP A 85 4.51 -1.18 2.83
CA TRP A 85 4.76 -1.04 1.39
C TRP A 85 3.88 0.00 0.71
N VAL A 86 3.06 0.73 1.48
CA VAL A 86 2.13 1.74 0.96
C VAL A 86 2.49 3.11 1.49
N MET A 87 2.34 3.34 2.79
CA MET A 87 2.63 4.60 3.47
C MET A 87 3.10 4.28 4.90
N PRO A 88 4.38 3.87 5.07
CA PRO A 88 4.86 3.29 6.32
C PRO A 88 4.85 4.25 7.51
N ASP A 89 5.08 5.53 7.28
CA ASP A 89 5.17 6.57 8.30
C ASP A 89 3.84 7.32 8.57
N LEU A 90 2.78 6.95 7.85
CA LEU A 90 1.44 7.49 8.07
C LEU A 90 0.88 6.97 9.40
N ARG A 91 0.38 7.87 10.25
CA ARG A 91 -0.12 7.56 11.59
C ARG A 91 -1.49 6.86 11.52
N ASP A 92 -1.71 5.85 12.36
CA ASP A 92 -2.94 5.05 12.31
C ASP A 92 -4.21 5.88 12.59
N GLU A 93 -4.11 6.94 13.40
CA GLU A 93 -5.22 7.88 13.63
C GLU A 93 -5.61 8.69 12.38
N ASN A 94 -4.70 8.78 11.40
CA ASN A 94 -4.89 9.50 10.14
C ASN A 94 -5.24 8.61 8.96
N VAL A 95 -5.28 7.28 9.16
CA VAL A 95 -5.86 6.38 8.16
C VAL A 95 -7.34 6.69 7.96
N VAL A 96 -7.76 6.74 6.70
CA VAL A 96 -9.15 6.87 6.24
C VAL A 96 -9.43 5.69 5.32
N SER A 97 -10.15 4.70 5.85
CA SER A 97 -10.40 3.43 5.17
C SER A 97 -11.82 2.93 5.44
N MET A 98 -12.40 2.23 4.47
CA MET A 98 -13.65 1.48 4.59
C MET A 98 -13.40 -0.03 4.55
N TYR A 99 -12.16 -0.46 4.82
CA TYR A 99 -11.68 -1.83 4.61
C TYR A 99 -11.78 -2.29 3.16
N GLU A 100 -11.54 -1.36 2.23
CA GLU A 100 -11.38 -1.64 0.81
C GLU A 100 -10.25 -2.64 0.51
N GLY A 101 -10.23 -3.16 -0.72
CA GLY A 101 -9.36 -4.28 -1.07
C GLY A 101 -9.98 -5.62 -0.72
N ASN A 102 -9.14 -6.65 -0.58
CA ASN A 102 -9.58 -8.03 -0.34
C ASN A 102 -10.65 -8.53 -1.34
N THR A 103 -10.65 -7.98 -2.55
CA THR A 103 -11.67 -8.24 -3.57
C THR A 103 -11.58 -9.66 -4.10
N ASN A 104 -12.70 -10.19 -4.57
CA ASN A 104 -12.80 -11.53 -5.09
C ASN A 104 -11.79 -11.78 -6.23
N LEU A 105 -11.11 -12.94 -6.16
CA LEU A 105 -10.33 -13.51 -7.25
C LEU A 105 -11.18 -14.64 -7.85
N TYR A 106 -11.86 -14.34 -8.95
CA TYR A 106 -12.89 -15.20 -9.53
C TYR A 106 -12.28 -16.18 -10.52
N TRP A 107 -12.49 -17.48 -10.33
CA TRP A 107 -12.12 -18.49 -11.32
C TRP A 107 -13.17 -18.52 -12.43
N ALA A 108 -12.80 -18.04 -13.62
CA ALA A 108 -13.70 -17.93 -14.76
C ALA A 108 -13.73 -19.23 -15.58
N GLU A 109 -13.97 -20.36 -14.92
CA GLU A 109 -13.86 -21.71 -15.48
C GLU A 109 -14.55 -21.87 -16.84
N ARG A 110 -15.84 -21.50 -16.91
CA ARG A 110 -16.63 -21.68 -18.14
C ARG A 110 -16.06 -20.88 -19.31
N LEU A 111 -15.75 -19.60 -19.08
CA LEU A 111 -15.17 -18.73 -20.11
C LEU A 111 -13.80 -19.26 -20.54
N GLY A 112 -12.97 -19.66 -19.56
CA GLY A 112 -11.67 -20.28 -19.80
C GLY A 112 -11.79 -21.48 -20.74
N ARG A 113 -12.72 -22.40 -20.47
CA ARG A 113 -12.99 -23.55 -21.35
C ARG A 113 -13.43 -23.13 -22.76
N GLU A 114 -14.27 -22.12 -22.90
CA GLU A 114 -14.75 -21.64 -24.20
C GLU A 114 -13.62 -21.04 -25.06
N ILE A 115 -12.59 -20.43 -24.45
CA ILE A 115 -11.47 -19.80 -25.15
C ILE A 115 -10.15 -20.58 -25.09
N GLY A 116 -10.17 -21.81 -24.58
CA GLY A 116 -8.98 -22.68 -24.51
C GLY A 116 -7.97 -22.32 -23.41
N LEU A 117 -8.39 -21.58 -22.37
CA LEU A 117 -7.58 -21.22 -21.21
C LEU A 117 -8.01 -22.03 -19.97
N PRO A 118 -7.24 -23.05 -19.55
CA PRO A 118 -7.63 -23.94 -18.44
C PRO A 118 -7.56 -23.27 -17.06
N ASP A 119 -6.83 -22.16 -16.92
CA ASP A 119 -6.59 -21.48 -15.65
C ASP A 119 -6.82 -19.96 -15.77
N LEU A 120 -8.05 -19.58 -16.15
CA LEU A 120 -8.45 -18.18 -16.31
C LEU A 120 -9.05 -17.63 -15.02
N TRP A 121 -8.47 -16.53 -14.51
CA TRP A 121 -8.96 -15.82 -13.33
C TRP A 121 -9.26 -14.34 -13.65
N VAL A 122 -10.23 -13.77 -12.93
CA VAL A 122 -10.58 -12.36 -12.99
C VAL A 122 -10.45 -11.75 -11.61
N LYS A 123 -9.59 -10.75 -11.46
CA LYS A 123 -9.49 -9.97 -10.22
C LYS A 123 -10.57 -8.89 -10.24
N LEU A 124 -11.62 -9.08 -9.46
CA LEU A 124 -12.81 -8.22 -9.48
C LEU A 124 -12.61 -6.96 -8.61
N CYS A 125 -11.68 -6.08 -9.00
CA CYS A 125 -11.41 -4.82 -8.28
C CYS A 125 -12.61 -3.85 -8.27
N GLY A 126 -13.59 -4.03 -9.15
CA GLY A 126 -14.84 -3.27 -9.14
C GLY A 126 -15.88 -3.77 -8.14
N ASN A 127 -15.70 -4.96 -7.54
CA ASN A 127 -16.58 -5.47 -6.50
C ASN A 127 -16.20 -4.87 -5.15
N SER A 128 -16.44 -3.57 -5.01
CA SER A 128 -16.13 -2.79 -3.82
C SER A 128 -17.26 -1.83 -3.46
N HIS A 129 -17.11 -1.09 -2.36
CA HIS A 129 -18.14 -0.20 -1.83
C HIS A 129 -18.49 0.97 -2.77
N THR A 130 -17.58 1.37 -3.66
CA THR A 130 -17.85 2.39 -4.71
C THR A 130 -18.14 1.81 -6.09
N GLY A 131 -18.03 0.49 -6.26
CA GLY A 131 -18.10 -0.14 -7.58
C GLY A 131 -16.88 0.15 -8.47
N SER A 132 -15.73 0.57 -7.89
CA SER A 132 -14.56 0.99 -8.65
C SER A 132 -13.26 0.61 -7.95
N PHE A 133 -12.23 0.25 -8.72
CA PHE A 133 -10.87 0.01 -8.22
C PHE A 133 -10.22 1.25 -7.58
N LYS A 134 -10.81 2.44 -7.81
CA LYS A 134 -10.24 3.71 -7.36
C LYS A 134 -10.28 3.86 -5.84
N ASP A 135 -11.11 3.09 -5.15
CA ASP A 135 -11.12 3.05 -3.69
C ASP A 135 -9.74 2.71 -3.10
N LEU A 136 -8.98 1.82 -3.75
CA LEU A 136 -7.63 1.43 -3.34
C LEU A 136 -6.64 2.60 -3.36
N GLY A 137 -6.76 3.49 -4.35
CA GLY A 137 -5.94 4.70 -4.42
C GLY A 137 -6.46 5.82 -3.52
N MET A 138 -7.78 5.96 -3.44
CA MET A 138 -8.43 7.05 -2.69
C MET A 138 -8.25 6.89 -1.19
N THR A 139 -8.23 5.67 -0.65
CA THR A 139 -7.92 5.47 0.76
C THR A 139 -6.53 6.02 1.11
N VAL A 140 -5.52 5.81 0.25
CA VAL A 140 -4.16 6.31 0.46
C VAL A 140 -4.14 7.84 0.34
N LEU A 141 -4.66 8.37 -0.77
CA LEU A 141 -4.68 9.82 -1.02
C LEU A 141 -5.37 10.58 0.11
N VAL A 142 -6.58 10.17 0.50
CA VAL A 142 -7.37 10.85 1.54
C VAL A 142 -6.70 10.74 2.91
N SER A 143 -6.03 9.61 3.20
CA SER A 143 -5.26 9.45 4.44
C SER A 143 -4.03 10.39 4.47
N VAL A 144 -3.32 10.51 3.35
CA VAL A 144 -2.18 11.44 3.20
C VAL A 144 -2.65 12.89 3.40
N VAL A 145 -3.76 13.29 2.78
CA VAL A 145 -4.35 14.61 2.99
C VAL A 145 -4.71 14.83 4.46
N LYS A 146 -5.33 13.85 5.14
CA LYS A 146 -5.65 13.96 6.56
C LYS A 146 -4.39 14.11 7.42
N GLN A 147 -3.33 13.35 7.14
CA GLN A 147 -2.04 13.46 7.82
C GLN A 147 -1.41 14.85 7.63
N MET A 148 -1.50 15.45 6.44
CA MET A 148 -0.97 16.79 6.15
C MET A 148 -1.71 17.91 6.91
N MET A 149 -2.95 17.67 7.32
CA MET A 149 -3.79 18.64 8.02
C MET A 149 -3.69 18.54 9.55
N ALA A 150 -3.04 17.50 10.09
CA ALA A 150 -3.08 17.12 11.51
C ALA A 150 -1.80 17.51 12.27
#